data_AF-A0A439CZ85-F1
#
_entry.id   AF-A0A439CZ85-F1
#
_cell.length_a   1.000
_cell.length_b   1.000
_cell.length_c   1.000
_cell.angle_alpha   90.00
_cell.angle_beta   90.00
_cell.angle_gamma   90.00
#
_symmetry.space_group_name_H-M   'P 1'
#
loop_
_entity.id
_entity.type
_entity.pdbx_description
1 polymer ?
#
loop_
_entity_poly.entity_id
_entity_poly.type
_entity_poly.pdbx_seq_one_letter_code
_entity_poly.pdbx_strand_id
1 'polypeptide(L)'
;MINPCQSFEASLCIPSFYVLGSVADLVLRNINYIHFESQLTINNSLTIDNSSQDQVDPWHSVPPSAKIITIGSNASLTSNSNFPLDLTSLTTLGDTLSVINNTNCSLNFDALTRARALVLLDNVNTTLPAFPALERVSDVHLRGNIITSSGPNIFPSLKFAPGAVIVEAWNDFNCSKLVSQQREGIINSLICHGTNNGTDDGTGNMTANGATGPVSSGSSLSAGAWAGIAVGIAIAVLGGSAVTWLILRFRRNLNNLRKQMERNVQDSSEKSPKLPPEEGLDRLHEIEAQRITRELHDEHIGEMEVRPNEMPDDHIREVQSIPQELPGDSLVQDITSHLAEIRDEEA
;
A
#
# COMPACT_ATOMS: atom_id res chain seq x y z
N MET A 1 -14.24 -18.11 -20.86
CA MET A 1 -13.12 -17.98 -19.90
C MET A 1 -11.93 -17.39 -20.62
N ILE A 2 -11.63 -16.12 -20.38
CA ILE A 2 -10.46 -15.43 -20.94
C ILE A 2 -9.28 -15.78 -20.02
N ASN A 3 -8.18 -16.28 -20.58
CA ASN A 3 -6.98 -16.59 -19.80
C ASN A 3 -6.49 -15.33 -19.06
N PRO A 4 -6.19 -15.40 -17.75
CA PRO A 4 -5.65 -14.26 -17.02
C PRO A 4 -4.26 -13.90 -17.59
N CYS A 5 -4.09 -12.67 -18.06
CA CYS A 5 -2.77 -12.14 -18.40
C CYS A 5 -1.90 -12.14 -17.14
N GLN A 6 -0.81 -12.91 -17.15
CA GLN A 6 0.08 -13.11 -16.00
C GLN A 6 0.88 -11.87 -15.62
N SER A 7 1.14 -10.97 -16.57
CA SER A 7 1.76 -9.67 -16.33
C SER A 7 1.44 -8.75 -17.48
N PHE A 8 1.04 -7.52 -17.21
CA PHE A 8 0.77 -6.54 -18.23
C PHE A 8 1.62 -5.28 -18.02
N GLU A 9 2.39 -4.93 -19.04
CA GLU A 9 3.23 -3.72 -19.08
C GLU A 9 2.77 -2.87 -20.27
N ALA A 10 2.31 -1.65 -20.00
CA ALA A 10 2.00 -0.66 -21.03
C ALA A 10 2.99 0.51 -20.97
N SER A 11 3.45 0.92 -22.15
CA SER A 11 4.32 2.07 -22.37
C SER A 11 3.80 2.81 -23.61
N LEU A 12 3.55 4.13 -23.48
CA LEU A 12 3.38 5.09 -24.58
C LEU A 12 2.17 4.98 -25.55
N CYS A 13 1.13 4.19 -25.28
CA CYS A 13 -0.11 4.21 -26.07
C CYS A 13 -1.33 4.33 -25.15
N ILE A 14 -2.31 5.19 -25.49
CA ILE A 14 -3.59 5.32 -24.78
C ILE A 14 -4.30 3.96 -24.86
N PRO A 15 -4.29 3.14 -23.80
CA PRO A 15 -4.86 1.83 -23.89
C PRO A 15 -6.27 1.94 -23.34
N SER A 16 -7.25 2.02 -24.24
CA SER A 16 -8.65 1.89 -23.84
C SER A 16 -8.93 0.41 -23.58
N PHE A 17 -9.09 0.04 -22.30
CA PHE A 17 -9.31 -1.34 -21.90
C PHE A 17 -10.80 -1.61 -21.66
N TYR A 18 -11.47 -2.13 -22.68
CA TYR A 18 -12.92 -2.36 -22.63
C TYR A 18 -13.32 -3.63 -21.85
N VAL A 19 -12.43 -4.61 -21.67
CA VAL A 19 -12.81 -5.97 -21.18
C VAL A 19 -11.86 -6.57 -20.13
N LEU A 20 -10.98 -5.78 -19.50
CA LEU A 20 -10.11 -6.31 -18.46
C LEU A 20 -10.83 -6.37 -17.10
N GLY A 21 -11.35 -7.55 -16.75
CA GLY A 21 -11.95 -7.78 -15.43
C GLY A 21 -10.92 -8.06 -14.32
N SER A 22 -9.81 -8.72 -14.67
CA SER A 22 -8.74 -9.03 -13.71
C SER A 22 -7.37 -9.13 -14.38
N VAL A 23 -6.33 -8.68 -13.70
CA VAL A 23 -4.92 -8.87 -14.09
C VAL A 23 -4.11 -9.33 -12.88
N ALA A 24 -3.05 -10.10 -13.10
CA ALA A 24 -2.16 -10.49 -12.00
C ALA A 24 -1.36 -9.28 -11.52
N ASP A 25 -0.48 -8.75 -12.36
CA ASP A 25 0.33 -7.56 -12.10
C ASP A 25 0.07 -6.49 -13.17
N LEU A 26 -0.07 -5.24 -12.74
CA LEU A 26 -0.26 -4.08 -13.61
C LEU A 26 0.90 -3.09 -13.42
N VAL A 27 1.72 -2.94 -14.45
CA VAL A 27 2.83 -1.99 -14.46
C VAL A 27 2.59 -0.93 -15.53
N LEU A 28 2.51 0.32 -15.11
CA LEU A 28 2.27 1.47 -15.96
C LEU A 28 3.47 2.41 -15.85
N ARG A 29 4.14 2.66 -16.98
CA ARG A 29 5.35 3.50 -17.04
C ARG A 29 5.21 4.54 -18.14
N ASN A 30 5.61 5.77 -17.87
CA ASN A 30 5.60 6.85 -18.86
C ASN A 30 4.22 7.01 -19.55
N ILE A 31 3.17 6.90 -18.75
CA ILE A 31 1.80 7.06 -19.24
C ILE A 31 1.33 8.48 -18.94
N ASN A 32 0.49 9.02 -19.82
CA ASN A 32 -0.04 10.37 -19.66
C ASN A 32 -1.50 10.37 -19.19
N TYR A 33 -2.15 9.20 -19.25
CA TYR A 33 -3.57 9.02 -18.99
C TYR A 33 -3.88 7.54 -18.71
N ILE A 34 -4.81 7.26 -17.79
CA ILE A 34 -5.36 5.92 -17.53
C ILE A 34 -6.88 6.02 -17.53
N HIS A 35 -7.53 5.14 -18.27
CA HIS A 35 -8.98 4.97 -18.14
C HIS A 35 -9.36 3.51 -18.26
N PHE A 36 -10.18 3.06 -17.31
CA PHE A 36 -10.79 1.74 -17.33
C PHE A 36 -12.31 1.92 -17.31
N GLU A 37 -12.98 1.53 -18.39
CA GLU A 37 -14.45 1.61 -18.45
C GLU A 37 -15.12 0.60 -17.50
N SER A 38 -14.49 -0.59 -17.42
CA SER A 38 -14.91 -1.71 -16.58
C SER A 38 -14.16 -1.73 -15.24
N GLN A 39 -14.76 -2.43 -14.29
CA GLN A 39 -14.15 -2.65 -12.98
C GLN A 39 -12.95 -3.60 -13.11
N LEU A 40 -11.81 -3.18 -12.60
CA LEU A 40 -10.57 -3.95 -12.65
C LEU A 40 -10.16 -4.45 -11.26
N THR A 41 -9.84 -5.74 -11.19
CA THR A 41 -9.21 -6.39 -10.02
C THR A 41 -7.74 -6.68 -10.33
N ILE A 42 -6.83 -6.24 -9.47
CA ILE A 42 -5.39 -6.52 -9.60
C ILE A 42 -5.01 -7.53 -8.53
N ASN A 43 -4.70 -8.77 -8.92
CA ASN A 43 -4.54 -9.86 -7.96
C ASN A 43 -3.25 -9.75 -7.13
N ASN A 44 -2.20 -9.17 -7.72
CA ASN A 44 -0.90 -9.01 -7.09
C ASN A 44 -0.62 -7.53 -6.90
N SER A 45 0.15 -6.90 -7.79
CA SER A 45 0.69 -5.55 -7.58
C SER A 45 0.30 -4.53 -8.65
N LEU A 46 0.15 -3.28 -8.22
CA LEU A 46 0.02 -2.11 -9.08
C LEU A 46 1.29 -1.27 -8.96
N THR A 47 1.95 -0.97 -10.07
CA THR A 47 3.09 -0.05 -10.11
C THR A 47 2.84 1.04 -11.15
N ILE A 48 2.89 2.30 -10.74
CA ILE A 48 2.80 3.48 -11.61
C ILE A 48 4.07 4.30 -11.38
N ASP A 49 4.89 4.42 -12.41
CA ASP A 49 6.22 5.01 -12.29
C ASP A 49 6.53 5.96 -13.45
N ASN A 50 7.18 7.08 -13.14
CA ASN A 50 7.65 8.08 -14.11
C ASN A 50 6.57 8.52 -15.13
N SER A 51 5.34 8.70 -14.66
CA SER A 51 4.20 9.12 -15.48
C SER A 51 3.98 10.62 -15.37
N SER A 52 3.70 11.30 -16.49
CA SER A 52 3.47 12.74 -16.49
C SER A 52 2.33 13.17 -17.42
N GLN A 53 1.59 14.19 -17.02
CA GLN A 53 0.62 14.84 -17.90
C GLN A 53 1.17 16.18 -18.37
N ASP A 54 1.87 16.18 -19.51
CA ASP A 54 2.55 17.37 -20.04
C ASP A 54 1.59 18.38 -20.70
N GLN A 55 0.36 17.95 -21.03
CA GLN A 55 -0.70 18.82 -21.53
C GLN A 55 -2.04 18.44 -20.89
N VAL A 56 -2.59 19.36 -20.09
CA VAL A 56 -4.02 19.35 -19.78
C VAL A 56 -4.72 19.85 -21.04
N ASP A 57 -5.09 18.93 -21.90
CA ASP A 57 -5.85 19.26 -23.09
C ASP A 57 -7.22 19.83 -22.63
N PRO A 58 -7.54 21.12 -22.90
CA PRO A 58 -8.71 21.80 -22.31
C PRO A 58 -10.04 21.11 -22.63
N TRP A 59 -10.05 20.29 -23.67
CA TRP A 59 -11.22 19.59 -24.20
C TRP A 59 -11.44 18.20 -23.58
N HIS A 60 -10.45 17.67 -22.84
CA HIS A 60 -10.52 16.36 -22.18
C HIS A 60 -10.49 16.56 -20.66
N SER A 61 -11.49 17.26 -20.13
CA SER A 61 -11.63 17.58 -18.71
C SER A 61 -12.19 16.42 -17.87
N VAL A 62 -12.40 15.24 -18.45
CA VAL A 62 -12.79 14.07 -17.67
C VAL A 62 -11.53 13.57 -16.96
N PRO A 63 -11.46 13.69 -15.62
CA PRO A 63 -10.32 13.15 -14.90
C PRO A 63 -10.19 11.66 -15.23
N PRO A 64 -8.97 11.16 -15.46
CA PRO A 64 -8.73 9.75 -15.66
C PRO A 64 -9.32 8.98 -14.47
N SER A 65 -10.45 8.30 -14.71
CA SER A 65 -11.08 7.44 -13.71
C SER A 65 -10.66 6.01 -13.99
N ALA A 66 -9.90 5.46 -13.06
CA ALA A 66 -9.56 4.05 -13.03
C ALA A 66 -10.51 3.37 -12.05
N LYS A 67 -11.43 2.53 -12.55
CA LYS A 67 -12.32 1.72 -11.69
C LYS A 67 -11.59 0.50 -11.12
N ILE A 68 -10.47 0.71 -10.46
CA ILE A 68 -9.75 -0.36 -9.77
C ILE A 68 -10.41 -0.56 -8.41
N ILE A 69 -10.90 -1.78 -8.15
CA ILE A 69 -11.67 -2.06 -6.91
C ILE A 69 -10.78 -2.65 -5.83
N THR A 70 -9.90 -3.57 -6.21
CA THR A 70 -9.05 -4.31 -5.28
C THR A 70 -7.65 -4.46 -5.85
N ILE A 71 -6.65 -4.41 -4.95
CA ILE A 71 -5.25 -4.70 -5.24
C ILE A 71 -4.79 -5.71 -4.19
N GLY A 72 -4.41 -6.92 -4.61
CA GLY A 72 -4.17 -8.02 -3.68
C GLY A 72 -2.89 -7.91 -2.84
N SER A 73 -1.91 -7.11 -3.26
CA SER A 73 -0.68 -6.86 -2.48
C SER A 73 -0.32 -5.37 -2.43
N ASN A 74 0.71 -4.94 -3.15
CA ASN A 74 1.28 -3.60 -3.08
C ASN A 74 0.79 -2.70 -4.22
N ALA A 75 0.57 -1.43 -3.89
CA ALA A 75 0.33 -0.37 -4.86
C ALA A 75 1.45 0.69 -4.70
N SER A 76 2.24 0.91 -5.75
CA SER A 76 3.40 1.81 -5.73
C SER A 76 3.26 2.90 -6.79
N LEU A 77 3.33 4.15 -6.36
CA LEU A 77 3.30 5.35 -7.19
C LEU A 77 4.59 6.13 -6.94
N THR A 78 5.50 6.12 -7.91
CA THR A 78 6.83 6.73 -7.75
C THR A 78 7.16 7.72 -8.85
N SER A 79 7.73 8.86 -8.48
CA SER A 79 8.32 9.82 -9.43
C SER A 79 7.35 10.30 -10.53
N ASN A 80 6.04 10.36 -10.25
CA ASN A 80 5.06 10.89 -11.20
C ASN A 80 4.96 12.42 -11.09
N SER A 81 4.60 13.11 -12.17
CA SER A 81 4.50 14.58 -12.17
C SER A 81 3.26 15.08 -12.91
N ASN A 82 2.52 16.02 -12.31
CA ASN A 82 1.25 16.54 -12.86
C ASN A 82 0.23 15.43 -13.18
N PHE A 83 0.32 14.27 -12.51
CA PHE A 83 -0.46 13.09 -12.86
C PHE A 83 -1.67 12.96 -11.92
N PRO A 84 -2.91 13.18 -12.40
CA PRO A 84 -4.09 12.91 -11.60
C PRO A 84 -4.33 11.40 -11.55
N LEU A 85 -4.34 10.84 -10.34
CA LEU A 85 -4.71 9.45 -10.11
C LEU A 85 -5.94 9.40 -9.22
N ASP A 86 -7.06 9.06 -9.85
CA ASP A 86 -8.33 8.81 -9.17
C ASP A 86 -8.51 7.30 -8.95
N LEU A 87 -8.38 6.89 -7.68
CA LEU A 87 -8.68 5.54 -7.20
C LEU A 87 -9.86 5.56 -6.21
N THR A 88 -10.85 6.41 -6.46
CA THR A 88 -12.11 6.51 -5.67
C THR A 88 -12.87 5.20 -5.56
N SER A 89 -12.68 4.25 -6.48
CA SER A 89 -13.30 2.92 -6.43
C SER A 89 -12.50 1.88 -5.65
N LEU A 90 -11.26 2.19 -5.27
CA LEU A 90 -10.38 1.23 -4.58
C LEU A 90 -10.85 1.04 -3.15
N THR A 91 -11.36 -0.16 -2.84
CA THR A 91 -11.94 -0.49 -1.55
C THR A 91 -10.98 -1.25 -0.62
N THR A 92 -10.13 -2.10 -1.19
CA THR A 92 -9.22 -2.97 -0.44
C THR A 92 -7.84 -3.04 -1.08
N LEU A 93 -6.83 -2.96 -0.23
CA LEU A 93 -5.43 -3.16 -0.56
C LEU A 93 -4.84 -4.21 0.39
N GLY A 94 -4.27 -5.28 -0.15
CA GLY A 94 -3.81 -6.40 0.66
C GLY A 94 -2.59 -6.09 1.52
N ASP A 95 -1.70 -5.22 1.06
CA ASP A 95 -0.44 -4.90 1.74
C ASP A 95 -0.21 -3.38 1.80
N THR A 96 0.79 -2.84 1.08
CA THR A 96 1.23 -1.45 1.24
C THR A 96 0.80 -0.54 0.10
N LEU A 97 0.25 0.65 0.43
CA LEU A 97 0.13 1.77 -0.49
C LEU A 97 1.37 2.65 -0.33
N SER A 98 2.20 2.75 -1.36
CA SER A 98 3.39 3.59 -1.38
C SER A 98 3.24 4.69 -2.41
N VAL A 99 3.30 5.95 -1.98
CA VAL A 99 3.26 7.13 -2.84
C VAL A 99 4.45 8.00 -2.50
N ILE A 100 5.51 7.92 -3.32
CA ILE A 100 6.81 8.50 -2.99
C ILE A 100 7.31 9.39 -4.12
N ASN A 101 7.80 10.59 -3.79
CA ASN A 101 8.49 11.49 -4.72
C ASN A 101 7.61 11.93 -5.91
N ASN A 102 6.30 12.10 -5.72
CA ASN A 102 5.39 12.57 -6.77
C ASN A 102 5.18 14.09 -6.69
N THR A 103 5.19 14.78 -7.83
CA THR A 103 5.11 16.24 -7.88
C THR A 103 3.80 16.72 -8.49
N ASN A 104 3.10 17.66 -7.84
CA ASN A 104 1.86 18.27 -8.34
C ASN A 104 0.80 17.24 -8.78
N CYS A 105 0.68 16.12 -8.06
CA CYS A 105 -0.28 15.09 -8.37
C CYS A 105 -1.59 15.32 -7.59
N SER A 106 -2.70 14.82 -8.13
CA SER A 106 -3.98 14.73 -7.40
C SER A 106 -4.24 13.27 -7.12
N LEU A 107 -4.45 12.93 -5.85
CA LEU A 107 -4.62 11.55 -5.39
C LEU A 107 -5.97 11.44 -4.68
N ASN A 108 -6.75 10.42 -5.00
CA ASN A 108 -8.01 10.15 -4.30
C ASN A 108 -8.14 8.66 -3.96
N PHE A 109 -8.45 8.36 -2.68
CA PHE A 109 -8.66 7.03 -2.13
C PHE A 109 -9.90 6.98 -1.22
N ASP A 110 -10.95 7.74 -1.54
CA ASP A 110 -12.10 7.97 -0.65
C ASP A 110 -12.82 6.70 -0.21
N ALA A 111 -12.83 5.64 -1.03
CA ALA A 111 -13.45 4.36 -0.70
C ALA A 111 -12.51 3.33 -0.06
N LEU A 112 -11.22 3.65 0.16
CA LEU A 112 -10.26 2.69 0.70
C LEU A 112 -10.62 2.36 2.15
N THR A 113 -11.17 1.17 2.38
CA THR A 113 -11.62 0.72 3.71
C THR A 113 -10.55 -0.02 4.49
N ARG A 114 -9.63 -0.70 3.80
CA ARG A 114 -8.60 -1.54 4.41
C ARG A 114 -7.30 -1.47 3.61
N ALA A 115 -6.21 -1.26 4.33
CA ALA A 115 -4.85 -1.44 3.87
C ALA A 115 -4.03 -2.07 5.00
N ARG A 116 -2.88 -2.68 4.73
CA ARG A 116 -1.96 -3.05 5.79
C ARG A 116 -1.07 -1.87 6.16
N ALA A 117 -0.51 -1.18 5.18
CA ALA A 117 0.33 -0.01 5.43
C ALA A 117 0.07 1.12 4.43
N LEU A 118 0.21 2.36 4.89
CA LEU A 118 0.15 3.57 4.07
C LEU A 118 1.46 4.34 4.22
N VAL A 119 2.18 4.55 3.12
CA VAL A 119 3.47 5.26 3.08
C VAL A 119 3.39 6.34 2.02
N LEU A 120 3.17 7.58 2.43
CA LEU A 120 3.04 8.73 1.53
C LEU A 120 4.13 9.74 1.88
N LEU A 121 5.24 9.74 1.13
CA LEU A 121 6.46 10.49 1.48
C LEU A 121 6.92 11.40 0.34
N ASP A 122 7.35 12.60 0.70
CA ASP A 122 8.08 13.52 -0.19
C ASP A 122 7.34 13.89 -1.49
N ASN A 123 6.03 14.01 -1.41
CA ASN A 123 5.21 14.38 -2.57
C ASN A 123 5.12 15.92 -2.68
N VAL A 124 6.10 16.54 -3.35
CA VAL A 124 6.23 18.00 -3.47
C VAL A 124 5.06 18.61 -4.23
N ASN A 125 4.47 19.69 -3.71
CA ASN A 125 3.27 20.34 -4.29
C ASN A 125 2.07 19.40 -4.50
N THR A 126 2.10 18.21 -3.91
CA THR A 126 1.01 17.24 -3.93
C THR A 126 0.32 17.30 -2.58
N THR A 127 -0.99 17.45 -2.59
CA THR A 127 -1.78 17.34 -1.36
C THR A 127 -1.91 15.86 -1.01
N LEU A 128 -1.60 15.51 0.24
CA LEU A 128 -1.87 14.16 0.74
C LEU A 128 -3.38 13.97 0.89
N PRO A 129 -3.94 12.86 0.36
CA PRO A 129 -5.36 12.57 0.44
C PRO A 129 -5.79 12.28 1.88
N ALA A 130 -7.03 12.60 2.20
CA ALA A 130 -7.71 12.04 3.36
C ALA A 130 -8.16 10.61 3.07
N PHE A 131 -8.45 9.84 4.11
CA PHE A 131 -8.92 8.46 4.01
C PHE A 131 -10.24 8.30 4.77
N PRO A 132 -11.34 8.88 4.26
CA PRO A 132 -12.60 8.97 4.99
C PRO A 132 -13.23 7.61 5.29
N ALA A 133 -13.08 6.62 4.40
CA ALA A 133 -13.64 5.28 4.59
C ALA A 133 -12.69 4.28 5.26
N LEU A 134 -11.45 4.65 5.58
CA LEU A 134 -10.44 3.72 6.08
C LEU A 134 -10.78 3.26 7.50
N GLU A 135 -11.15 1.99 7.63
CA GLU A 135 -11.53 1.38 8.90
C GLU A 135 -10.37 0.69 9.60
N ARG A 136 -9.43 0.12 8.83
CA ARG A 136 -8.29 -0.64 9.35
C ARG A 136 -7.02 -0.36 8.57
N VAL A 137 -5.96 -0.09 9.30
CA VAL A 137 -4.58 0.04 8.79
C VAL A 137 -3.61 -0.39 9.87
N SER A 138 -2.52 -1.09 9.55
CA SER A 138 -1.51 -1.45 10.55
C SER A 138 -0.55 -0.28 10.79
N ASP A 139 0.13 0.16 9.74
CA ASP A 139 1.16 1.19 9.83
C ASP A 139 0.86 2.35 8.88
N VAL A 140 1.10 3.57 9.34
CA VAL A 140 0.88 4.80 8.58
C VAL A 140 2.11 5.68 8.71
N HIS A 141 2.67 6.12 7.59
CA HIS A 141 3.69 7.15 7.54
C HIS A 141 3.33 8.17 6.47
N LEU A 142 2.89 9.35 6.91
CA LEU A 142 2.55 10.47 6.07
C LEU A 142 3.59 11.58 6.26
N ARG A 143 4.20 12.06 5.18
CA ARG A 143 5.06 13.24 5.17
C ARG A 143 4.74 14.11 3.96
N GLY A 144 4.17 15.30 4.19
CA GLY A 144 3.73 16.19 3.12
C GLY A 144 2.70 17.23 3.54
N ASN A 145 2.10 17.90 2.56
CA ASN A 145 1.05 18.89 2.79
C ASN A 145 -0.32 18.20 2.95
N ILE A 146 -0.96 18.36 4.11
CA ILE A 146 -2.22 17.68 4.44
C ILE A 146 -3.37 18.68 4.40
N ILE A 147 -4.33 18.51 3.49
CA ILE A 147 -5.50 19.39 3.43
C ILE A 147 -6.63 18.83 4.31
N THR A 148 -7.12 19.64 5.23
CA THR A 148 -8.22 19.34 6.16
C THR A 148 -9.52 20.02 5.77
N SER A 149 -9.69 20.35 4.47
CA SER A 149 -10.91 21.03 3.98
C SER A 149 -12.18 20.21 4.18
N SER A 150 -12.06 18.87 4.17
CA SER A 150 -13.14 17.93 4.46
C SER A 150 -13.34 17.68 5.96
N GLY A 151 -12.48 18.23 6.81
CA GLY A 151 -12.56 18.11 8.27
C GLY A 151 -11.19 17.97 8.93
N PRO A 152 -11.14 18.10 10.27
CA PRO A 152 -9.89 18.06 11.04
C PRO A 152 -9.29 16.65 11.17
N ASN A 153 -10.02 15.61 10.79
CA ASN A 153 -9.58 14.22 10.93
C ASN A 153 -9.34 13.60 9.54
N ILE A 154 -8.10 13.17 9.29
CA ILE A 154 -7.72 12.45 8.06
C ILE A 154 -8.19 10.99 8.04
N PHE A 155 -8.58 10.43 9.19
CA PHE A 155 -9.02 9.05 9.39
C PHE A 155 -10.34 8.97 10.18
N PRO A 156 -11.44 9.58 9.72
CA PRO A 156 -12.68 9.67 10.49
C PRO A 156 -13.35 8.32 10.78
N SER A 157 -13.20 7.33 9.89
CA SER A 157 -13.81 6.00 10.05
C SER A 157 -12.86 4.95 10.65
N LEU A 158 -11.66 5.35 11.08
CA LEU A 158 -10.66 4.41 11.59
C LEU A 158 -11.14 3.77 12.88
N LYS A 159 -11.19 2.44 12.88
CA LYS A 159 -11.62 1.62 14.01
C LYS A 159 -10.44 0.94 14.71
N PHE A 160 -9.36 0.68 13.99
CA PHE A 160 -8.21 -0.03 14.54
C PHE A 160 -6.91 0.22 13.75
N ALA A 161 -5.87 0.67 14.46
CA ALA A 161 -4.51 0.82 13.98
C ALA A 161 -3.48 0.27 14.98
N PRO A 162 -3.08 -1.01 14.85
CA PRO A 162 -2.21 -1.68 15.82
C PRO A 162 -0.74 -1.24 15.75
N GLY A 163 -0.28 -0.74 14.60
CA GLY A 163 1.10 -0.33 14.37
C GLY A 163 1.34 1.15 14.67
N ALA A 164 2.37 1.70 14.02
CA ALA A 164 2.74 3.09 14.22
C ALA A 164 2.02 4.01 13.23
N VAL A 165 1.47 5.11 13.73
CA VAL A 165 0.93 6.22 12.93
C VAL A 165 1.87 7.41 13.07
N ILE A 166 2.63 7.69 12.02
CA ILE A 166 3.61 8.76 11.93
C ILE A 166 3.10 9.80 10.94
N VAL A 167 2.91 11.04 11.41
CA VAL A 167 2.42 12.15 10.61
C VAL A 167 3.39 13.32 10.71
N GLU A 168 4.03 13.66 9.61
CA GLU A 168 5.00 14.74 9.45
C GLU A 168 4.44 15.79 8.48
N ALA A 169 3.53 16.62 8.96
CA ALA A 169 2.86 17.62 8.15
C ALA A 169 3.80 18.78 7.76
N TRP A 170 3.69 19.27 6.53
CA TRP A 170 4.41 20.47 6.06
C TRP A 170 3.59 21.77 6.22
N ASN A 171 2.44 21.68 6.86
CA ASN A 171 1.52 22.77 7.14
C ASN A 171 1.00 22.69 8.59
N ASP A 172 0.14 23.63 8.99
CA ASP A 172 -0.42 23.74 10.35
C ASP A 172 -1.50 22.68 10.64
N PHE A 173 -1.25 21.42 10.29
CA PHE A 173 -2.14 20.31 10.56
C PHE A 173 -2.37 20.14 12.07
N ASN A 174 -3.63 19.96 12.47
CA ASN A 174 -4.03 19.85 13.87
C ASN A 174 -4.15 18.36 14.28
N CYS A 175 -3.25 17.91 15.15
CA CYS A 175 -3.15 16.53 15.60
C CYS A 175 -4.23 16.12 16.63
N SER A 176 -5.06 17.04 17.14
CA SER A 176 -5.99 16.79 18.25
C SER A 176 -6.94 15.59 18.02
N LYS A 177 -7.38 15.36 16.78
CA LYS A 177 -8.24 14.22 16.44
C LYS A 177 -7.48 12.89 16.47
N LEU A 178 -6.24 12.86 15.99
CA LEU A 178 -5.40 11.66 16.08
C LEU A 178 -5.05 11.34 17.54
N VAL A 179 -4.80 12.37 18.35
CA VAL A 179 -4.56 12.22 19.80
C VAL A 179 -5.80 11.66 20.50
N SER A 180 -7.01 12.13 20.16
CA SER A 180 -8.27 11.56 20.68
C SER A 180 -8.38 10.06 20.35
N GLN A 181 -8.16 9.71 19.08
CA GLN A 181 -8.19 8.31 18.62
C GLN A 181 -7.14 7.45 19.31
N GLN A 182 -5.96 7.99 19.61
CA GLN A 182 -4.95 7.28 20.40
C GLN A 182 -5.43 7.03 21.83
N ARG A 183 -6.00 8.03 22.51
CA ARG A 183 -6.56 7.89 23.86
C ARG A 183 -7.73 6.91 23.93
N GLU A 184 -8.51 6.83 22.86
CA GLU A 184 -9.61 5.87 22.68
C GLU A 184 -9.12 4.44 22.37
N GLY A 185 -7.80 4.23 22.22
CA GLY A 185 -7.22 2.92 21.89
C GLY A 185 -7.42 2.50 20.43
N ILE A 186 -7.89 3.40 19.56
CA ILE A 186 -8.02 3.17 18.12
C ILE A 186 -6.62 3.16 17.48
N ILE A 187 -5.76 4.11 17.85
CA ILE A 187 -4.36 4.19 17.41
C ILE A 187 -3.46 3.74 18.56
N ASN A 188 -2.65 2.70 18.34
CA ASN A 188 -1.77 2.17 19.38
C ASN A 188 -0.55 3.07 19.64
N SER A 189 0.13 3.53 18.58
CA SER A 189 1.31 4.40 18.68
C SER A 189 1.20 5.57 17.71
N LEU A 190 1.26 6.80 18.22
CA LEU A 190 1.15 8.03 17.44
C LEU A 190 2.42 8.88 17.58
N ILE A 191 2.96 9.32 16.45
CA ILE A 191 3.97 10.39 16.35
C ILE A 191 3.41 11.43 15.40
N CYS A 192 3.01 12.60 15.91
CA CYS A 192 2.42 13.66 15.09
C CYS A 192 3.22 14.95 15.23
N HIS A 193 3.88 15.36 14.14
CA HIS A 193 4.59 16.64 14.01
C HIS A 193 3.64 17.67 13.38
N GLY A 194 2.62 18.07 14.14
CA GLY A 194 1.69 19.16 13.83
C GLY A 194 1.39 19.98 15.07
N THR A 195 0.32 20.76 15.04
CA THR A 195 -0.18 21.52 16.21
C THR A 195 -1.04 20.63 17.12
N ASN A 196 -1.18 20.98 18.41
CA ASN A 196 -2.02 20.27 19.39
C ASN A 196 -1.73 18.76 19.50
N ASN A 197 -0.44 18.41 19.49
CA ASN A 197 0.11 17.06 19.61
C ASN A 197 0.03 16.47 21.03
N GLY A 198 -0.89 16.96 21.87
CA GLY A 198 -1.16 16.41 23.20
C GLY A 198 -0.21 16.86 24.31
N THR A 199 0.75 17.76 24.03
CA THR A 199 1.57 18.39 25.07
C THR A 199 0.83 19.43 25.92
N ASP A 200 -0.43 19.76 25.56
CA ASP A 200 -1.31 20.61 26.35
C ASP A 200 -2.11 19.84 27.40
N ASP A 201 -1.73 18.60 27.72
CA ASP A 201 -2.15 18.00 28.98
C ASP A 201 -1.59 18.87 30.10
N GLY A 202 -2.48 19.73 30.60
CA GLY A 202 -2.24 20.66 31.66
C GLY A 202 -1.39 20.01 32.73
N THR A 203 -0.16 20.49 32.84
CA THR A 203 0.58 20.45 34.09
C THR A 203 -0.35 21.09 35.11
N GLY A 204 -1.07 20.21 35.81
CA GLY A 204 -1.68 20.52 37.07
C GLY A 204 -0.66 21.29 37.87
N ASN A 205 -1.04 22.51 38.17
CA ASN A 205 -0.35 23.48 38.97
C ASN A 205 0.05 22.85 40.32
N MET A 206 1.21 22.21 40.39
CA MET A 206 1.98 22.04 41.62
C MET A 206 3.10 23.08 41.57
N THR A 207 2.78 24.24 42.13
CA THR A 207 3.66 25.31 42.59
C THR A 207 5.16 24.97 42.62
N ALA A 208 5.93 25.61 41.72
CA ALA A 208 7.31 25.98 41.99
C ALA A 208 7.56 27.36 41.38
N ASN A 209 7.74 28.33 42.28
CA ASN A 209 8.06 29.71 41.97
C ASN A 209 9.28 29.85 41.05
N GLY A 210 9.14 30.74 40.05
CA GLY A 210 10.17 31.71 39.70
C GLY A 210 11.30 31.26 38.78
N ALA A 211 11.20 31.61 37.50
CA ALA A 211 12.12 32.54 36.81
C ALA A 211 11.97 32.40 35.29
N THR A 212 11.59 33.51 34.66
CA THR A 212 11.53 33.72 33.22
C THR A 212 12.91 33.66 32.57
N GLY A 213 13.07 32.79 31.58
CA GLY A 213 14.17 32.81 30.62
C GLY A 213 13.71 32.27 29.24
N PRO A 214 14.20 32.83 28.12
CA PRO A 214 13.75 32.43 26.79
C PRO A 214 14.41 31.11 26.39
N VAL A 215 13.61 30.08 26.12
CA VAL A 215 14.13 28.75 25.75
C VAL A 215 14.12 28.62 24.24
N SER A 216 15.32 28.58 23.68
CA SER A 216 15.63 28.22 22.31
C SER A 216 15.31 26.76 22.03
N SER A 217 14.62 26.51 20.93
CA SER A 217 14.34 25.20 20.35
C SER A 217 15.65 24.47 20.05
N GLY A 218 15.98 23.48 20.87
CA GLY A 218 17.06 22.54 20.63
C GLY A 218 16.65 21.19 21.17
N SER A 219 16.29 20.27 20.28
CA SER A 219 16.02 18.86 20.59
C SER A 219 17.31 18.18 21.06
N SER A 220 17.64 18.38 22.33
CA SER A 220 18.76 17.77 23.03
C SER A 220 18.39 16.33 23.39
N LEU A 221 18.78 15.38 22.53
CA LEU A 221 18.80 13.96 22.90
C LEU A 221 19.82 13.74 24.03
N SER A 222 19.42 12.94 25.03
CA SER A 222 20.21 12.59 26.21
C SER A 222 21.65 12.19 25.86
N ALA A 223 22.63 12.76 26.57
CA ALA A 223 24.07 12.54 26.39
C ALA A 223 24.48 11.05 26.47
N GLY A 224 23.65 10.19 27.07
CA GLY A 224 23.87 8.74 27.11
C GLY A 224 23.70 8.02 25.75
N ALA A 225 22.92 8.57 24.81
CA ALA A 225 22.68 7.94 23.51
C ALA A 225 23.81 8.18 22.50
N TRP A 226 24.56 9.27 22.66
CA TRP A 226 25.64 9.66 21.75
C TRP A 226 26.89 8.76 21.85
N ALA A 227 27.14 8.17 23.02
CA ALA A 227 28.27 7.26 23.20
C ALA A 227 28.09 5.90 22.50
N GLY A 228 26.85 5.45 22.28
CA GLY A 228 26.54 4.16 21.65
C GLY A 228 26.71 4.14 20.12
N ILE A 229 26.43 5.25 19.44
CA ILE A 229 26.45 5.33 17.97
C ILE A 229 27.89 5.35 17.43
N ALA A 230 28.83 5.94 18.18
CA ALA A 230 30.23 6.04 17.75
C ALA A 230 30.94 4.67 17.65
N VAL A 231 30.55 3.69 18.48
CA VAL A 231 31.17 2.35 18.46
C VAL A 231 30.56 1.45 17.36
N GLY A 232 29.28 1.64 17.04
CA GLY A 232 28.58 0.83 16.01
C GLY A 232 29.10 1.05 14.59
N ILE A 233 29.52 2.28 14.25
CA ILE A 233 30.00 2.63 12.90
C ILE A 233 31.31 1.91 12.56
N ALA A 234 32.20 1.71 13.55
CA ALA A 234 33.48 1.03 13.32
C ALA A 234 33.32 -0.45 12.95
N ILE A 235 32.32 -1.14 13.52
CA ILE A 235 32.05 -2.56 13.25
C ILE A 235 31.33 -2.74 11.92
N ALA A 236 30.42 -1.82 11.55
CA ALA A 236 29.69 -1.87 10.28
C ALA A 236 30.60 -1.70 9.05
N VAL A 237 31.63 -0.85 9.14
CA VAL A 237 32.58 -0.64 8.03
C VAL A 237 33.47 -1.88 7.82
N LEU A 238 33.92 -2.53 8.89
CA LEU A 238 34.71 -3.76 8.78
C LEU A 238 33.86 -4.96 8.34
N GLY A 239 32.66 -5.13 8.89
CA GLY A 239 31.75 -6.23 8.51
C GLY A 239 31.16 -6.10 7.10
N GLY A 240 30.78 -4.88 6.69
CA GLY A 240 30.19 -4.63 5.37
C GLY A 240 31.15 -4.88 4.21
N SER A 241 32.45 -4.62 4.41
CA SER A 241 33.48 -4.87 3.38
C SER A 241 33.62 -6.36 3.05
N ALA A 242 33.55 -7.24 4.05
CA ALA A 242 33.63 -8.69 3.86
C ALA A 242 32.42 -9.24 3.09
N VAL A 243 31.22 -8.78 3.43
CA VAL A 243 29.98 -9.21 2.74
C VAL A 243 29.97 -8.71 1.29
N THR A 244 30.35 -7.45 1.07
CA THR A 244 30.43 -6.86 -0.28
C THR A 244 31.46 -7.59 -1.15
N TRP A 245 32.62 -7.95 -0.58
CA TRP A 245 33.64 -8.74 -1.26
C TRP A 245 33.15 -10.16 -1.59
N LEU A 246 32.41 -10.80 -0.67
CA LEU A 246 31.88 -12.14 -0.85
C LEU A 246 30.83 -12.18 -1.97
N ILE A 247 29.95 -11.18 -2.06
CA ILE A 247 28.97 -11.02 -3.16
C ILE A 247 29.68 -10.81 -4.50
N LEU A 248 30.70 -9.94 -4.55
CA LEU A 248 31.48 -9.70 -5.76
C LEU A 248 32.24 -10.96 -6.23
N ARG A 249 32.80 -11.74 -5.29
CA ARG A 249 33.47 -13.00 -5.59
C ARG A 249 32.51 -14.04 -6.14
N PHE A 250 31.29 -14.14 -5.60
CA PHE A 250 30.27 -15.06 -6.10
C PHE A 250 29.81 -14.69 -7.51
N ARG A 251 29.59 -13.41 -7.80
CA ARG A 251 29.23 -12.92 -9.15
C ARG A 251 30.32 -13.20 -10.18
N ARG A 252 31.59 -13.01 -9.82
CA ARG A 252 32.72 -13.35 -10.72
C ARG A 252 32.74 -14.84 -11.06
N ASN A 253 32.42 -15.71 -10.10
CA ASN A 253 32.42 -17.15 -10.34
C ASN A 253 31.26 -17.59 -11.26
N LEU A 254 30.07 -17.02 -11.09
CA LEU A 254 28.93 -17.28 -11.97
C LEU A 254 29.18 -16.85 -13.42
N ASN A 255 29.85 -15.71 -13.62
CA ASN A 255 30.22 -15.26 -14.97
C ASN A 255 31.22 -16.21 -15.65
N ASN A 256 32.11 -16.85 -14.89
CA ASN A 256 33.02 -17.86 -15.44
C ASN A 256 32.29 -19.15 -15.84
N LEU A 257 31.28 -19.57 -15.07
CA LEU A 257 30.44 -20.72 -15.41
C LEU A 257 29.61 -20.46 -16.68
N ARG A 258 29.04 -19.26 -16.83
CA ARG A 258 28.31 -18.87 -18.04
C ARG A 258 29.18 -18.92 -19.29
N LYS A 259 30.43 -18.42 -19.20
CA LYS A 259 31.41 -18.51 -20.30
C LYS A 259 31.86 -19.94 -20.63
N GLN A 260 31.74 -20.88 -19.70
CA GLN A 260 32.00 -22.30 -19.99
C GLN A 260 30.80 -22.96 -20.68
N MET A 261 29.57 -22.61 -20.29
CA MET A 261 28.36 -23.09 -20.97
C MET A 261 28.29 -22.59 -22.42
N GLU A 262 28.60 -21.31 -22.66
CA GLU A 262 28.61 -20.75 -24.02
C GLU A 262 29.65 -21.44 -24.92
N ARG A 263 30.84 -21.77 -24.40
CA ARG A 263 31.85 -22.53 -25.15
C ARG A 263 31.42 -23.97 -25.45
N ASN A 264 30.78 -24.66 -24.51
CA ASN A 264 30.31 -26.04 -24.73
C ASN A 264 29.16 -26.12 -25.75
N VAL A 265 28.30 -25.11 -25.83
CA VAL A 265 27.22 -25.04 -26.84
C VAL A 265 27.80 -24.78 -28.23
N GLN A 266 28.84 -23.96 -28.33
CA GLN A 266 29.44 -23.62 -29.62
C GLN A 266 30.23 -24.80 -30.22
N ASP A 267 30.94 -25.59 -29.40
CA ASP A 267 31.61 -26.83 -29.86
C ASP A 267 30.63 -27.95 -30.25
N SER A 268 29.40 -27.91 -29.74
CA SER A 268 28.36 -28.91 -30.09
C SER A 268 27.64 -28.61 -31.40
N SER A 269 27.76 -27.40 -31.96
CA SER A 269 27.07 -27.00 -33.19
C SER A 269 27.86 -27.27 -34.48
N GLU A 270 29.14 -27.65 -34.42
CA GLU A 270 30.00 -27.84 -35.60
C GLU A 270 30.10 -29.31 -36.09
N LYS A 271 29.40 -30.24 -35.45
CA LYS A 271 29.29 -31.64 -35.92
C LYS A 271 27.86 -31.98 -36.32
N SER A 272 27.30 -31.24 -37.27
CA SER A 272 26.18 -31.75 -38.06
C SER A 272 26.74 -32.60 -39.21
N PRO A 273 26.44 -33.91 -39.30
CA PRO A 273 26.93 -34.76 -40.38
C PRO A 273 26.44 -34.25 -41.74
N LYS A 274 27.39 -34.00 -42.64
CA LYS A 274 27.16 -33.63 -44.04
C LYS A 274 26.37 -34.74 -44.72
N LEU A 275 25.06 -34.55 -44.94
CA LEU A 275 24.28 -35.41 -45.83
C LEU A 275 24.67 -35.14 -47.29
N PRO A 276 24.68 -36.17 -48.15
CA PRO A 276 25.04 -36.04 -49.55
C PRO A 276 23.97 -35.24 -50.33
N PRO A 277 24.36 -34.63 -51.47
CA PRO A 277 23.48 -33.79 -52.27
C PRO A 277 22.48 -34.68 -53.02
N GLU A 278 21.19 -34.53 -52.71
CA GLU A 278 20.13 -35.11 -53.52
C GLU A 278 19.76 -34.16 -54.65
N GLU A 279 19.91 -34.66 -55.87
CA GLU A 279 19.49 -34.03 -57.11
C GLU A 279 17.97 -34.06 -57.25
N GLY A 280 17.44 -32.93 -57.71
CA GLY A 280 16.13 -32.69 -58.31
C GLY A 280 15.03 -33.74 -58.19
N LEU A 281 13.91 -33.33 -57.59
CA LEU A 281 12.62 -33.56 -58.24
C LEU A 281 11.64 -32.42 -58.01
N ASP A 282 11.26 -31.87 -59.15
CA ASP A 282 10.14 -31.01 -59.43
C ASP A 282 8.81 -31.63 -58.94
N ARG A 283 7.86 -30.77 -58.55
CA ARG A 283 6.43 -31.07 -58.24
C ARG A 283 6.15 -31.96 -57.03
N LEU A 284 5.42 -31.42 -56.04
CA LEU A 284 3.98 -31.65 -55.89
C LEU A 284 3.40 -30.95 -54.64
N HIS A 285 2.30 -30.23 -54.89
CA HIS A 285 1.13 -30.05 -54.02
C HIS A 285 1.32 -29.49 -52.61
N GLU A 286 1.02 -28.19 -52.50
CA GLU A 286 -0.09 -27.67 -51.69
C GLU A 286 -0.88 -28.74 -50.92
N ILE A 287 -0.56 -28.91 -49.63
CA ILE A 287 -1.46 -29.54 -48.68
C ILE A 287 -1.99 -28.44 -47.75
N GLU A 288 -3.17 -28.01 -48.15
CA GLU A 288 -4.22 -27.35 -47.40
C GLU A 288 -4.40 -27.99 -46.00
N ALA A 289 -3.81 -27.38 -44.98
CA ALA A 289 -4.02 -27.75 -43.58
C ALA A 289 -5.19 -26.95 -42.99
N GLN A 290 -6.38 -27.47 -43.27
CA GLN A 290 -7.51 -27.63 -42.36
C GLN A 290 -7.81 -26.51 -41.35
N ARG A 291 -8.74 -25.68 -41.80
CA ARG A 291 -9.74 -24.93 -41.02
C ARG A 291 -10.41 -25.85 -39.98
N ILE A 292 -10.02 -25.73 -38.71
CA ILE A 292 -10.74 -26.33 -37.59
C ILE A 292 -12.01 -25.50 -37.35
N THR A 293 -13.12 -25.92 -37.97
CA THR A 293 -14.48 -25.54 -37.57
C THR A 293 -14.76 -26.16 -36.21
N ARG A 294 -14.75 -25.35 -35.15
CA ARG A 294 -15.27 -25.73 -33.84
C ARG A 294 -16.79 -25.61 -33.91
N GLU A 295 -17.45 -26.76 -33.79
CA GLU A 295 -18.90 -26.92 -33.80
C GLU A 295 -19.56 -26.07 -32.70
N LEU A 296 -20.61 -25.36 -33.11
CA LEU A 296 -21.62 -24.80 -32.22
C LEU A 296 -22.39 -25.99 -31.61
N HIS A 297 -22.33 -26.16 -30.29
CA HIS A 297 -23.31 -26.97 -29.57
C HIS A 297 -24.40 -26.02 -29.06
N ASP A 298 -25.54 -26.04 -29.75
CA ASP A 298 -26.80 -25.50 -29.25
C ASP A 298 -27.33 -26.47 -28.17
N GLU A 299 -27.01 -26.19 -26.91
CA GLU A 299 -27.75 -26.77 -25.78
C GLU A 299 -28.82 -25.78 -25.34
N HIS A 300 -30.03 -26.02 -25.83
CA HIS A 300 -31.26 -25.60 -25.18
C HIS A 300 -31.43 -26.34 -23.85
N ILE A 301 -31.24 -25.66 -22.72
CA ILE A 301 -31.64 -26.18 -21.40
C ILE A 301 -32.35 -25.07 -20.60
N GLY A 302 -33.69 -25.13 -20.69
CA GLY A 302 -34.65 -24.92 -19.60
C GLY A 302 -34.69 -23.58 -18.87
N GLU A 303 -35.63 -22.71 -19.26
CA GLU A 303 -36.27 -21.80 -18.31
C GLU A 303 -36.91 -22.62 -17.18
N MET A 304 -36.32 -22.54 -15.98
CA MET A 304 -36.92 -23.10 -14.78
C MET A 304 -37.84 -22.03 -14.18
N GLU A 305 -39.15 -22.26 -14.28
CA GLU A 305 -40.20 -21.45 -13.68
C GLU A 305 -39.99 -21.41 -12.15
N VAL A 306 -39.49 -20.27 -11.66
CA VAL A 306 -39.36 -20.01 -10.22
C VAL A 306 -40.75 -19.69 -9.68
N ARG A 307 -41.33 -20.64 -8.94
CA ARG A 307 -42.56 -20.40 -8.16
C ARG A 307 -42.31 -19.26 -7.16
N PRO A 308 -43.30 -18.36 -6.93
CA PRO A 308 -43.22 -17.37 -5.88
C PRO A 308 -43.14 -18.09 -4.53
N ASN A 309 -42.02 -17.90 -3.83
CA ASN A 309 -41.86 -18.42 -2.49
C ASN A 309 -42.72 -17.54 -1.56
N GLU A 310 -43.78 -18.14 -1.04
CA GLU A 310 -44.65 -17.56 -0.03
C GLU A 310 -43.83 -17.17 1.21
N MET A 311 -44.08 -15.94 1.66
CA MET A 311 -43.49 -15.32 2.83
C MET A 311 -44.12 -15.96 4.09
N PRO A 312 -43.33 -16.54 5.02
CA PRO A 312 -43.86 -16.86 6.34
C PRO A 312 -43.95 -15.55 7.15
N ASP A 313 -45.17 -15.19 7.52
CA ASP A 313 -45.46 -14.25 8.60
C ASP A 313 -44.89 -14.79 9.92
N ASP A 314 -43.68 -14.37 10.28
CA ASP A 314 -43.15 -14.58 11.62
C ASP A 314 -43.35 -13.33 12.47
N HIS A 315 -44.43 -13.38 13.25
CA HIS A 315 -44.66 -12.58 14.43
C HIS A 315 -43.55 -12.81 15.47
N ILE A 316 -42.51 -11.98 15.46
CA ILE A 316 -41.55 -11.96 16.56
C ILE A 316 -42.00 -10.93 17.61
N ARG A 317 -42.50 -11.51 18.71
CA ARG A 317 -42.76 -10.93 20.03
C ARG A 317 -41.76 -9.86 20.45
N GLU A 318 -42.29 -8.77 20.98
CA GLU A 318 -41.57 -7.87 21.88
C GLU A 318 -40.99 -8.67 23.07
N VAL A 319 -39.67 -8.71 23.17
CA VAL A 319 -39.00 -9.18 24.38
C VAL A 319 -38.98 -8.03 25.37
N GLN A 320 -39.71 -8.26 26.46
CA GLN A 320 -39.79 -7.44 27.65
C GLN A 320 -38.37 -7.11 28.17
N SER A 321 -38.06 -5.82 28.29
CA SER A 321 -36.83 -5.34 28.90
C SER A 321 -36.81 -5.67 30.39
N ILE A 322 -35.81 -6.43 30.83
CA ILE A 322 -35.49 -6.61 32.25
C ILE A 322 -34.58 -5.44 32.65
N PRO A 323 -34.92 -4.66 33.69
CA PRO A 323 -33.99 -3.72 34.30
C PRO A 323 -33.06 -4.51 35.21
N GLN A 324 -31.77 -4.56 34.86
CA GLN A 324 -30.74 -5.07 35.76
C GLN A 324 -29.97 -3.89 36.33
N GLU A 325 -30.48 -3.35 37.44
CA GLU A 325 -29.63 -2.66 38.41
C GLU A 325 -28.69 -3.68 39.03
N LEU A 326 -27.39 -3.40 39.00
CA LEU A 326 -26.45 -4.04 39.92
C LEU A 326 -25.49 -2.97 40.48
N PRO A 327 -25.53 -2.71 41.80
CA PRO A 327 -24.54 -1.92 42.49
C PRO A 327 -23.33 -2.79 42.82
N GLY A 328 -22.12 -2.27 42.64
CA GLY A 328 -20.90 -3.05 42.81
C GLY A 328 -19.64 -2.21 42.97
N ASP A 329 -19.69 -1.17 43.78
CA ASP A 329 -18.50 -0.59 44.42
C ASP A 329 -17.96 -1.60 45.45
N SER A 330 -16.90 -2.36 45.12
CA SER A 330 -15.92 -2.89 46.09
C SER A 330 -14.87 -3.78 45.41
N LEU A 331 -13.87 -3.23 44.72
CA LEU A 331 -12.68 -4.02 44.35
C LEU A 331 -11.49 -3.15 43.90
N VAL A 332 -11.18 -2.07 44.63
CA VAL A 332 -9.95 -1.27 44.42
C VAL A 332 -9.09 -1.14 45.70
N GLN A 333 -9.43 -1.85 46.79
CA GLN A 333 -8.71 -1.70 48.06
C GLN A 333 -7.67 -2.79 48.37
N ASP A 334 -7.48 -3.79 47.49
CA ASP A 334 -6.66 -4.97 47.82
C ASP A 334 -5.34 -5.12 47.03
N ILE A 335 -4.98 -4.13 46.19
CA ILE A 335 -3.71 -4.17 45.42
C ILE A 335 -2.65 -3.21 46.00
N THR A 336 -3.05 -2.27 46.87
CA THR A 336 -2.12 -1.29 47.44
C THR A 336 -1.34 -1.81 48.65
N SER A 337 -1.68 -2.98 49.21
CA SER A 337 -0.96 -3.57 50.35
C SER A 337 0.25 -4.43 49.94
N HIS A 338 0.29 -4.96 48.72
CA HIS A 338 1.38 -5.84 48.28
C HIS A 338 2.59 -5.13 47.65
N LEU A 339 2.53 -3.81 47.43
CA LEU A 339 3.66 -3.03 46.89
C LEU A 339 4.51 -2.34 47.96
N ALA A 340 4.17 -2.48 49.25
CA ALA A 340 4.97 -1.95 50.35
C ALA A 340 6.03 -2.94 50.87
N GLU A 341 5.99 -4.22 50.47
CA GLU A 341 6.85 -5.28 51.05
C GLU A 341 8.08 -5.64 50.19
N ILE A 342 8.35 -4.92 49.10
CA ILE A 342 9.54 -5.16 48.25
C ILE A 342 10.61 -4.06 48.43
N ARG A 343 10.41 -3.11 49.35
CA ARG A 343 11.35 -1.98 49.53
C ARG A 343 12.40 -2.15 50.64
N ASP A 344 12.43 -3.29 51.33
CA ASP A 344 13.37 -3.53 52.44
C ASP A 344 14.46 -4.60 52.16
N GLU A 345 14.61 -5.07 50.92
CA GLU A 345 15.68 -6.04 50.55
C GLU A 345 16.88 -5.44 49.78
N GLU A 346 16.92 -4.12 49.56
CA GLU A 346 18.09 -3.42 49.00
C GLU A 346 18.57 -2.26 49.89
N ALA A 347 18.94 -2.58 51.13
CA ALA A 347 19.72 -1.71 52.01
C ALA A 347 20.90 -2.46 52.65
#